data_AF-A0A1G1A1M8-F1
#
_entry.id   AF-A0A1G1A1M8-F1
#
_cell.length_a   1.000
_cell.length_b   1.000
_cell.length_c   1.000
_cell.angle_alpha   90.00
_cell.angle_beta   90.00
_cell.angle_gamma   90.00
#
_symmetry.space_group_name_H-M   'P 1'
#
loop_
_entity.id
_entity.type
_entity.pdbx_description
1 polymer ?
#
loop_
_entity_poly.entity_id
_entity_poly.type
_entity_poly.pdbx_seq_one_letter_code
_entity_poly.pdbx_strand_id
1 'polypeptide(L)'
;MQGYAAGYGAYQSQYGVSVGYQAGKYSSSNLQTVFLGYSAGENVVNSMRAIFIGSSAGLNSSKDTSLIGIGPSVAGQTTNDIYSVFIGSSAGSITTNCQYNVFIGCNAGKQNKSVTNSVALGSYTKVDADNTVVLGNQADVVVGGTCSTNAAIVLSKNGAGQFNGGISYVAPLGDISMGSYTNKP
;
A
#
# COMPACT_ATOMS: atom_id res chain seq x y z
N MET A 1 20.07 11.80 15.50
CA MET A 1 19.34 10.70 16.17
C MET A 1 18.92 11.18 17.54
N GLN A 2 17.67 10.97 17.96
CA GLN A 2 17.17 11.43 19.27
C GLN A 2 16.23 10.36 19.89
N GLY A 3 16.47 9.97 21.13
CA GLY A 3 15.71 8.91 21.80
C GLY A 3 16.61 7.79 22.31
N TYR A 4 16.15 7.06 23.33
CA TYR A 4 16.92 5.96 23.92
C TYR A 4 17.09 4.82 22.90
N ALA A 5 18.35 4.45 22.66
CA ALA A 5 18.77 3.45 21.66
C ALA A 5 18.45 3.79 20.19
N ALA A 6 18.08 5.04 19.87
CA ALA A 6 17.85 5.45 18.48
C ALA A 6 19.16 5.33 17.66
N GLY A 7 19.12 4.57 16.57
CA GLY A 7 20.28 4.29 15.70
C GLY A 7 21.39 3.44 16.34
N TYR A 8 21.16 2.83 17.51
CA TYR A 8 22.13 1.95 18.14
C TYR A 8 22.39 0.71 17.28
N GLY A 9 23.66 0.43 16.97
CA GLY A 9 24.04 -0.67 16.09
C GLY A 9 23.71 -0.45 14.62
N ALA A 10 23.40 0.78 14.20
CA ALA A 10 23.17 1.09 12.80
C ALA A 10 24.49 1.03 12.01
N TYR A 11 24.56 0.18 10.98
CA TYR A 11 25.78 -0.02 10.18
C TYR A 11 25.66 0.74 8.85
N GLN A 12 26.61 1.63 8.53
CA GLN A 12 26.67 2.41 7.28
C GLN A 12 25.48 3.35 6.98
N SER A 13 24.74 3.81 8.00
CA SER A 13 23.70 4.84 7.83
C SER A 13 24.34 6.21 7.60
N GLN A 14 24.31 6.71 6.35
CA GLN A 14 25.06 7.93 6.00
C GLN A 14 24.28 9.24 6.17
N TYR A 15 22.93 9.23 6.13
CA TYR A 15 22.11 10.47 6.12
C TYR A 15 20.71 10.32 6.75
N GLY A 16 20.59 9.56 7.84
CA GLY A 16 19.29 9.20 8.43
C GLY A 16 18.83 10.07 9.60
N VAL A 17 17.51 10.29 9.71
CA VAL A 17 16.86 10.82 10.91
C VAL A 17 16.23 9.65 11.66
N SER A 18 16.55 9.47 12.93
CA SER A 18 15.91 8.44 13.78
C SER A 18 15.48 9.08 15.09
N VAL A 19 14.17 9.04 15.36
CA VAL A 19 13.55 9.63 16.55
C VAL A 19 12.57 8.67 17.18
N GLY A 20 12.79 8.34 18.46
CA GLY A 20 11.95 7.40 19.21
C GLY A 20 12.76 6.30 19.90
N TYR A 21 12.14 5.65 20.88
CA TYR A 21 12.74 4.49 21.55
C TYR A 21 12.98 3.37 20.52
N GLN A 22 14.22 2.87 20.41
CA GLN A 22 14.64 1.83 19.45
C GLN A 22 14.45 2.16 17.96
N ALA A 23 14.16 3.41 17.59
CA ALA A 23 14.05 3.78 16.18
C ALA A 23 15.39 3.55 15.44
N GLY A 24 15.39 2.80 14.33
CA GLY A 24 16.59 2.51 13.55
C GLY A 24 17.62 1.57 14.21
N LYS A 25 17.28 0.93 15.33
CA LYS A 25 18.20 0.06 16.10
C LYS A 25 18.44 -1.27 15.38
N TYR A 26 19.68 -1.57 15.02
CA TYR A 26 20.11 -2.69 14.13
C TYR A 26 19.85 -2.48 12.63
N SER A 27 19.53 -1.25 12.23
CA SER A 27 19.30 -0.94 10.83
C SER A 27 20.63 -0.93 10.05
N SER A 28 20.74 -1.57 8.88
CA SER A 28 22.01 -1.71 8.13
C SER A 28 21.91 -1.29 6.67
N SER A 29 22.97 -0.65 6.15
CA SER A 29 23.08 -0.18 4.75
C SER A 29 21.97 0.78 4.32
N ASN A 30 21.39 1.51 5.28
CA ASN A 30 20.26 2.39 5.04
C ASN A 30 20.73 3.80 4.67
N LEU A 31 20.59 4.16 3.40
CA LEU A 31 20.96 5.48 2.91
C LEU A 31 19.74 6.40 2.94
N GLN A 32 19.86 7.59 3.54
CA GLN A 32 18.86 8.67 3.47
C GLN A 32 17.46 8.26 3.98
N THR A 33 17.36 7.64 5.15
CA THR A 33 16.08 7.19 5.73
C THR A 33 15.57 8.06 6.86
N VAL A 34 14.26 8.11 7.04
CA VAL A 34 13.62 8.75 8.20
C VAL A 34 12.86 7.69 8.98
N PHE A 35 13.19 7.53 10.26
CA PHE A 35 12.50 6.66 11.20
C PHE A 35 11.95 7.53 12.35
N LEU A 36 10.64 7.52 12.56
CA LEU A 36 10.00 8.32 13.61
C LEU A 36 8.93 7.48 14.33
N GLY A 37 9.19 7.09 15.58
CA GLY A 37 8.26 6.32 16.40
C GLY A 37 8.94 5.25 17.27
N TYR A 38 8.18 4.63 18.17
CA TYR A 38 8.63 3.48 18.97
C TYR A 38 8.97 2.31 18.04
N SER A 39 10.20 1.78 18.10
CA SER A 39 10.72 0.71 17.24
C SER A 39 10.52 0.92 15.73
N ALA A 40 10.40 2.18 15.29
CA ALA A 40 10.31 2.49 13.87
C ALA A 40 11.63 2.10 13.18
N GLY A 41 11.56 1.19 12.21
CA GLY A 41 12.71 0.76 11.44
C GLY A 41 13.81 0.04 12.24
N GLU A 42 13.48 -0.69 13.32
CA GLU A 42 14.46 -1.45 14.13
C GLU A 42 15.31 -2.38 13.24
N ASN A 43 14.74 -3.43 12.65
CA ASN A 43 15.49 -4.42 11.87
C ASN A 43 15.48 -4.15 10.36
N VAL A 44 15.66 -2.89 9.94
CA VAL A 44 15.67 -2.53 8.51
C VAL A 44 17.01 -2.87 7.87
N VAL A 45 17.01 -3.70 6.83
CA VAL A 45 18.23 -4.18 6.15
C VAL A 45 18.24 -3.75 4.69
N ASN A 46 19.32 -3.12 4.21
CA ASN A 46 19.51 -2.72 2.81
C ASN A 46 18.37 -1.86 2.23
N SER A 47 17.65 -1.09 3.05
CA SER A 47 16.55 -0.26 2.56
C SER A 47 17.02 1.19 2.36
N MET A 48 16.78 1.74 1.18
CA MET A 48 17.31 3.03 0.78
C MET A 48 16.21 4.06 0.57
N ARG A 49 16.43 5.30 1.00
CA ARG A 49 15.55 6.46 0.75
C ARG A 49 14.11 6.25 1.25
N ALA A 50 13.95 5.51 2.34
CA ALA A 50 12.65 5.17 2.91
C ALA A 50 12.26 6.09 4.07
N ILE A 51 10.97 6.40 4.19
CA ILE A 51 10.39 7.19 5.28
C ILE A 51 9.43 6.27 6.04
N PHE A 52 9.70 5.98 7.30
CA PHE A 52 8.83 5.21 8.19
C PHE A 52 8.45 6.03 9.42
N ILE A 53 7.16 6.29 9.58
CA ILE A 53 6.62 7.12 10.65
C ILE A 53 5.50 6.35 11.34
N GLY A 54 5.63 6.07 12.63
CA GLY A 54 4.67 5.34 13.45
C GLY A 54 5.32 4.26 14.32
N SER A 55 4.58 3.77 15.32
CA SER A 55 5.05 2.66 16.16
C SER A 55 5.26 1.41 15.32
N SER A 56 6.46 0.84 15.33
CA SER A 56 6.84 -0.37 14.58
C SER A 56 6.68 -0.22 13.05
N ALA A 57 6.64 1.01 12.55
CA ALA A 57 6.67 1.28 11.11
C ALA A 57 7.99 0.76 10.52
N GLY A 58 7.94 -0.06 9.48
CA GLY A 58 9.16 -0.62 8.87
C GLY A 58 9.95 -1.60 9.74
N LEU A 59 9.35 -2.18 10.80
CA LEU A 59 10.07 -2.94 11.83
C LEU A 59 11.04 -4.00 11.30
N ASN A 60 10.64 -4.74 10.25
CA ASN A 60 11.45 -5.78 9.60
C ASN A 60 11.42 -5.62 8.07
N SER A 61 11.63 -4.39 7.59
CA SER A 61 11.73 -4.08 6.15
C SER A 61 13.11 -4.48 5.58
N SER A 62 13.14 -4.98 4.34
CA SER A 62 14.38 -5.49 3.73
C SER A 62 14.45 -5.21 2.24
N LYS A 63 15.57 -4.65 1.76
CA LYS A 63 15.80 -4.31 0.35
C LYS A 63 14.75 -3.37 -0.24
N ASP A 64 14.07 -2.61 0.61
CA ASP A 64 13.02 -1.70 0.17
C ASP A 64 13.61 -0.37 -0.28
N THR A 65 13.12 0.21 -1.37
CA THR A 65 13.71 1.44 -1.93
C THR A 65 12.65 2.49 -2.22
N SER A 66 12.89 3.71 -1.72
CA SER A 66 12.00 4.85 -1.94
C SER A 66 10.56 4.58 -1.48
N LEU A 67 10.43 3.92 -0.33
CA LEU A 67 9.16 3.59 0.30
C LEU A 67 8.72 4.68 1.28
N ILE A 68 7.44 5.01 1.32
CA ILE A 68 6.86 5.91 2.32
C ILE A 68 5.83 5.12 3.14
N GLY A 69 6.14 4.80 4.40
CA GLY A 69 5.26 4.16 5.37
C GLY A 69 4.86 5.11 6.49
N ILE A 70 3.57 5.47 6.61
CA ILE A 70 3.06 6.34 7.68
C ILE A 70 1.89 5.68 8.41
N GLY A 71 2.08 5.27 9.66
CA GLY A 71 1.07 4.67 10.52
C GLY A 71 1.67 3.61 11.46
N PRO A 72 0.96 3.21 12.52
CA PRO A 72 1.40 2.11 13.37
C PRO A 72 1.50 0.78 12.59
N SER A 73 2.62 0.07 12.71
CA SER A 73 2.89 -1.23 12.05
C SER A 73 2.76 -1.21 10.52
N VAL A 74 2.78 -0.03 9.91
CA VAL A 74 2.85 0.13 8.45
C VAL A 74 4.15 -0.49 7.94
N ALA A 75 4.10 -1.19 6.82
CA ALA A 75 5.30 -1.84 6.25
C ALA A 75 6.09 -2.70 7.28
N GLY A 76 5.43 -3.32 8.25
CA GLY A 76 6.10 -3.99 9.37
C GLY A 76 7.00 -5.17 8.98
N GLN A 77 6.71 -5.82 7.86
CA GLN A 77 7.44 -6.94 7.26
C GLN A 77 7.38 -6.83 5.73
N THR A 78 8.34 -6.15 5.13
CA THR A 78 8.39 -5.90 3.68
C THR A 78 9.68 -6.44 3.08
N THR A 79 9.64 -6.88 1.82
CA THR A 79 10.84 -7.36 1.13
C THR A 79 10.80 -7.04 -0.36
N ASN A 80 11.82 -6.32 -0.85
CA ASN A 80 11.93 -5.85 -2.24
C ASN A 80 10.74 -4.98 -2.70
N ASP A 81 10.15 -4.23 -1.78
CA ASP A 81 9.12 -3.24 -2.11
C ASP A 81 9.77 -1.94 -2.54
N ILE A 82 9.34 -1.42 -3.70
CA ILE A 82 10.02 -0.31 -4.36
C ILE A 82 9.00 0.74 -4.76
N TYR A 83 9.32 2.02 -4.54
CA TYR A 83 8.53 3.17 -4.99
C TYR A 83 7.06 3.09 -4.58
N SER A 84 6.79 2.60 -3.36
CA SER A 84 5.42 2.42 -2.84
C SER A 84 5.13 3.35 -1.67
N VAL A 85 3.86 3.75 -1.55
CA VAL A 85 3.35 4.61 -0.48
C VAL A 85 2.30 3.84 0.31
N PHE A 86 2.55 3.62 1.59
CA PHE A 86 1.65 2.97 2.53
C PHE A 86 1.29 3.94 3.66
N ILE A 87 0.01 4.25 3.84
CA ILE A 87 -0.46 5.19 4.85
C ILE A 87 -1.65 4.59 5.59
N GLY A 88 -1.57 4.48 6.90
CA GLY A 88 -2.62 3.91 7.76
C GLY A 88 -2.08 2.80 8.66
N SER A 89 -2.80 2.53 9.76
CA SER A 89 -2.44 1.46 10.69
C SER A 89 -2.38 0.12 9.97
N SER A 90 -1.23 -0.56 10.00
CA SER A 90 -0.98 -1.83 9.32
C SER A 90 -1.19 -1.83 7.80
N ALA A 91 -1.19 -0.66 7.14
CA ALA A 91 -1.19 -0.61 5.68
C ALA A 91 0.10 -1.24 5.13
N GLY A 92 -0.03 -2.13 4.15
CA GLY A 92 1.11 -2.88 3.60
C GLY A 92 1.96 -3.60 4.66
N SER A 93 1.38 -4.01 5.80
CA SER A 93 2.21 -4.48 6.94
C SER A 93 3.00 -5.77 6.65
N ILE A 94 2.55 -6.56 5.68
CA ILE A 94 3.18 -7.81 5.24
C ILE A 94 3.14 -7.82 3.71
N THR A 95 4.22 -7.44 3.06
CA THR A 95 4.29 -7.38 1.60
C THR A 95 5.61 -7.96 1.08
N THR A 96 5.60 -8.40 -0.18
CA THR A 96 6.80 -8.97 -0.83
C THR A 96 6.74 -8.69 -2.32
N ASN A 97 7.81 -8.12 -2.87
CA ASN A 97 7.92 -7.68 -4.27
C ASN A 97 6.76 -6.76 -4.70
N CYS A 98 6.26 -5.92 -3.80
CA CYS A 98 5.19 -4.96 -4.11
C CYS A 98 5.80 -3.65 -4.60
N GLN A 99 5.59 -3.33 -5.88
CA GLN A 99 6.27 -2.21 -6.54
C GLN A 99 5.28 -1.18 -7.08
N TYR A 100 5.64 0.10 -7.00
CA TYR A 100 4.86 1.21 -7.58
C TYR A 100 3.41 1.27 -7.09
N ASN A 101 3.16 0.94 -5.81
CA ASN A 101 1.81 0.91 -5.25
C ASN A 101 1.51 2.10 -4.33
N VAL A 102 0.24 2.45 -4.20
CA VAL A 102 -0.23 3.43 -3.21
C VAL A 102 -1.36 2.82 -2.39
N PHE A 103 -1.10 2.41 -1.16
CA PHE A 103 -2.12 1.87 -0.25
C PHE A 103 -2.39 2.85 0.91
N ILE A 104 -3.60 3.39 0.99
CA ILE A 104 -3.99 4.38 1.98
C ILE A 104 -5.25 3.89 2.70
N GLY A 105 -5.13 3.57 3.99
CA GLY A 105 -6.22 3.12 4.86
C GLY A 105 -5.76 2.13 5.92
N CYS A 106 -6.55 1.94 6.98
CA CYS A 106 -6.27 0.95 8.01
C CYS A 106 -6.30 -0.46 7.39
N ASN A 107 -5.22 -1.24 7.52
CA ASN A 107 -5.05 -2.57 6.90
C ASN A 107 -5.18 -2.59 5.36
N ALA A 108 -5.01 -1.45 4.67
CA ALA A 108 -5.00 -1.42 3.20
C ALA A 108 -3.83 -2.25 2.66
N GLY A 109 -4.11 -3.26 1.82
CA GLY A 109 -3.08 -4.10 1.21
C GLY A 109 -2.20 -4.86 2.21
N LYS A 110 -2.72 -5.15 3.42
CA LYS A 110 -1.98 -5.71 4.57
C LYS A 110 -1.12 -6.94 4.25
N GLN A 111 -1.53 -7.76 3.28
CA GLN A 111 -0.97 -9.07 2.96
C GLN A 111 -0.80 -9.29 1.45
N ASN A 112 -0.41 -8.25 0.71
CA ASN A 112 -0.25 -8.35 -0.74
C ASN A 112 1.10 -8.98 -1.10
N LYS A 113 1.12 -9.82 -2.15
CA LYS A 113 2.34 -10.43 -2.69
C LYS A 113 2.41 -10.14 -4.19
N SER A 114 3.53 -9.62 -4.65
CA SER A 114 3.85 -9.36 -6.05
C SER A 114 2.87 -8.44 -6.80
N VAL A 115 2.09 -7.62 -6.08
CA VAL A 115 1.20 -6.64 -6.70
C VAL A 115 2.00 -5.43 -7.15
N THR A 116 1.77 -4.97 -8.37
CA THR A 116 2.50 -3.88 -9.01
C THR A 116 1.55 -2.85 -9.62
N ASN A 117 1.98 -1.58 -9.64
CA ASN A 117 1.28 -0.47 -10.29
C ASN A 117 -0.18 -0.27 -9.84
N SER A 118 -0.47 -0.49 -8.55
CA SER A 118 -1.86 -0.47 -8.06
C SER A 118 -2.09 0.58 -6.98
N VAL A 119 -3.30 1.13 -6.95
CA VAL A 119 -3.72 2.16 -5.98
C VAL A 119 -4.87 1.59 -5.17
N ALA A 120 -4.75 1.56 -3.84
CA ALA A 120 -5.82 1.14 -2.95
C ALA A 120 -6.12 2.22 -1.91
N LEU A 121 -7.31 2.80 -1.95
CA LEU A 121 -7.73 3.85 -1.03
C LEU A 121 -8.96 3.38 -0.25
N GLY A 122 -8.78 3.11 1.04
CA GLY A 122 -9.83 2.66 1.94
C GLY A 122 -9.32 1.66 2.97
N SER A 123 -10.05 1.52 4.07
CA SER A 123 -9.67 0.56 5.12
C SER A 123 -10.01 -0.86 4.70
N TYR A 124 -9.14 -1.82 4.99
CA TYR A 124 -9.30 -3.24 4.67
C TYR A 124 -9.43 -3.54 3.17
N THR A 125 -8.90 -2.68 2.29
CA THR A 125 -8.84 -2.97 0.85
C THR A 125 -7.91 -4.16 0.57
N LYS A 126 -8.36 -5.04 -0.33
CA LYS A 126 -7.57 -6.13 -0.89
C LYS A 126 -7.19 -5.76 -2.33
N VAL A 127 -5.93 -5.98 -2.69
CA VAL A 127 -5.45 -5.78 -4.06
C VAL A 127 -4.84 -7.09 -4.50
N ASP A 128 -5.42 -7.73 -5.51
CA ASP A 128 -5.04 -9.07 -5.95
C ASP A 128 -4.61 -9.14 -7.42
N ALA A 129 -4.57 -8.01 -8.12
CA ALA A 129 -4.04 -7.91 -9.47
C ALA A 129 -3.25 -6.61 -9.68
N ASP A 130 -2.31 -6.67 -10.62
CA ASP A 130 -1.52 -5.53 -11.06
C ASP A 130 -2.36 -4.53 -11.85
N ASN A 131 -1.91 -3.27 -11.87
CA ASN A 131 -2.54 -2.19 -12.62
C ASN A 131 -4.01 -1.96 -12.22
N THR A 132 -4.31 -2.10 -10.92
CA THR A 132 -5.66 -1.95 -10.38
C THR A 132 -5.82 -0.70 -9.52
N VAL A 133 -7.02 -0.13 -9.53
CA VAL A 133 -7.42 0.91 -8.58
C VAL A 133 -8.56 0.38 -7.70
N VAL A 134 -8.31 0.19 -6.41
CA VAL A 134 -9.26 -0.34 -5.42
C VAL A 134 -9.72 0.78 -4.49
N LEU A 135 -11.03 1.09 -4.44
CA LEU A 135 -11.55 2.20 -3.65
C LEU A 135 -12.65 1.75 -2.68
N GLY A 136 -12.53 2.10 -1.40
CA GLY A 136 -13.58 1.94 -0.38
C GLY A 136 -13.21 1.04 0.81
N ASN A 137 -14.11 0.94 1.80
CA ASN A 137 -13.92 0.10 2.98
C ASN A 137 -14.25 -1.37 2.65
N GLN A 138 -13.33 -2.31 2.93
CA GLN A 138 -13.44 -3.73 2.56
C GLN A 138 -13.70 -3.95 1.06
N ALA A 139 -13.31 -3.00 0.20
CA ALA A 139 -13.94 -2.88 -1.10
C ALA A 139 -13.52 -3.94 -2.13
N ASP A 140 -14.54 -4.41 -2.86
CA ASP A 140 -14.51 -5.18 -4.12
C ASP A 140 -14.48 -4.26 -5.37
N VAL A 141 -14.38 -2.93 -5.20
CA VAL A 141 -14.45 -1.96 -6.31
C VAL A 141 -13.08 -1.81 -6.95
N VAL A 142 -12.85 -2.59 -8.01
CA VAL A 142 -11.63 -2.57 -8.83
C VAL A 142 -11.91 -1.79 -10.13
N VAL A 143 -11.19 -0.69 -10.36
CA VAL A 143 -11.19 0.07 -11.62
C VAL A 143 -9.89 -0.22 -12.35
N GLY A 144 -9.97 -1.01 -13.44
CA GLY A 144 -8.84 -1.39 -14.30
C GLY A 144 -8.04 -2.59 -13.75
N GLY A 145 -7.61 -3.50 -14.63
CA GLY A 145 -6.89 -4.75 -14.31
C GLY A 145 -7.51 -5.97 -14.99
N THR A 146 -6.69 -6.86 -15.55
CA THR A 146 -7.17 -8.13 -16.14
C THR A 146 -7.66 -9.07 -15.05
N CYS A 147 -8.97 -9.10 -14.84
CA CYS A 147 -9.63 -10.14 -14.06
C CYS A 147 -9.70 -11.44 -14.88
N SER A 148 -9.41 -12.60 -14.27
CA SER A 148 -9.47 -13.89 -14.94
C SER A 148 -10.89 -14.31 -15.36
N THR A 149 -11.92 -13.53 -15.03
CA THR A 149 -13.29 -13.67 -15.55
C THR A 149 -14.03 -12.32 -15.52
N ASN A 150 -14.27 -11.75 -16.70
CA ASN A 150 -15.15 -10.59 -16.96
C ASN A 150 -14.77 -9.27 -16.25
N ALA A 151 -13.93 -8.46 -16.91
CA ALA A 151 -13.62 -7.10 -16.48
C ALA A 151 -14.76 -6.12 -16.83
N ALA A 152 -15.39 -5.54 -15.80
CA ALA A 152 -16.24 -4.35 -15.91
C ALA A 152 -15.84 -3.36 -14.81
N ILE A 153 -15.89 -2.06 -15.11
CA ILE A 153 -15.78 -1.01 -14.09
C ILE A 153 -17.06 -1.10 -13.23
N VAL A 154 -16.94 -1.57 -11.99
CA VAL A 154 -18.07 -1.66 -11.04
C VAL A 154 -18.07 -0.45 -10.12
N LEU A 155 -18.94 0.53 -10.38
CA LEU A 155 -18.96 1.83 -9.68
C LEU A 155 -19.62 1.79 -8.28
N SER A 156 -20.57 0.88 -8.03
CA SER A 156 -21.06 0.49 -6.69
C SER A 156 -22.20 -0.55 -6.81
N LYS A 157 -22.40 -1.37 -5.77
CA LYS A 157 -23.59 -2.23 -5.60
C LYS A 157 -24.54 -1.60 -4.59
N ASN A 158 -25.83 -1.47 -4.91
CA ASN A 158 -26.82 -1.17 -3.87
C ASN A 158 -27.11 -2.44 -3.03
N GLY A 159 -27.85 -2.30 -1.92
CA GLY A 159 -28.20 -3.42 -1.03
C GLY A 159 -29.02 -4.55 -1.69
N ALA A 160 -29.41 -4.39 -2.96
CA ALA A 160 -30.09 -5.39 -3.78
C ALA A 160 -29.17 -6.04 -4.83
N GLY A 161 -27.85 -5.78 -4.80
CA GLY A 161 -26.88 -6.37 -5.74
C GLY A 161 -26.93 -5.77 -7.15
N GLN A 162 -27.62 -4.65 -7.35
CA GLN A 162 -27.67 -3.95 -8.63
C GLN A 162 -26.46 -3.01 -8.77
N PHE A 163 -25.78 -3.09 -9.91
CA PHE A 163 -24.64 -2.24 -10.24
C PHE A 163 -25.12 -0.84 -10.65
N ASN A 164 -24.77 0.17 -9.86
CA ASN A 164 -25.16 1.56 -10.09
C ASN A 164 -23.97 2.31 -10.70
N GLY A 165 -23.86 2.30 -12.03
CA GLY A 165 -22.92 3.14 -12.76
C GLY A 165 -22.63 2.62 -14.17
N GLY A 166 -22.98 3.42 -15.17
CA GLY A 166 -22.69 3.16 -16.58
C GLY A 166 -21.27 3.58 -16.95
N ILE A 167 -20.62 2.78 -17.79
CA ILE A 167 -19.43 3.19 -18.54
C ILE A 167 -19.94 3.94 -19.79
N SER A 168 -19.85 5.27 -19.82
CA SER A 168 -20.26 6.06 -20.98
C SER A 168 -19.12 6.13 -21.99
N TYR A 169 -19.16 5.31 -23.04
CA TYR A 169 -18.38 5.56 -24.25
C TYR A 169 -19.16 6.52 -25.15
N VAL A 170 -18.69 7.75 -25.31
CA VAL A 170 -19.28 8.71 -26.26
C VAL A 170 -18.63 8.49 -27.62
N ALA A 171 -19.26 7.69 -28.48
CA ALA A 171 -18.94 7.70 -29.90
C ALA A 171 -19.37 9.05 -30.51
N PRO A 172 -18.76 9.53 -31.61
CA PRO A 172 -19.06 10.85 -32.19
C PRO A 172 -20.52 11.04 -32.66
N LEU A 173 -21.35 9.98 -32.69
CA LEU A 173 -22.76 10.06 -33.01
C LEU A 173 -23.53 8.98 -32.23
N GLY A 174 -24.37 9.40 -31.27
CA GLY A 174 -25.57 8.66 -30.84
C GLY A 174 -25.38 7.48 -29.88
N ASP A 175 -26.10 7.57 -28.77
CA ASP A 175 -26.47 6.54 -27.78
C ASP A 175 -25.43 6.09 -26.73
N ILE A 176 -25.77 6.39 -25.47
CA ILE A 176 -25.23 5.74 -24.28
C ILE A 176 -25.92 4.37 -24.17
N SER A 177 -25.26 3.31 -24.62
CA SER A 177 -25.76 1.94 -24.41
C SER A 177 -25.52 1.52 -22.95
N MET A 178 -26.53 1.72 -22.10
CA MET A 178 -26.61 1.07 -20.78
C MET A 178 -27.26 -0.30 -20.99
N GLY A 179 -26.49 -1.38 -20.87
CA GLY A 179 -27.04 -2.73 -20.91
C GLY A 179 -28.10 -2.90 -19.82
N SER A 180 -29.37 -2.93 -20.21
CA SER A 180 -30.46 -3.27 -19.29
C SER A 180 -30.60 -4.78 -19.25
N TYR A 181 -30.30 -5.37 -18.09
CA TYR A 181 -30.74 -6.73 -17.78
C TYR A 181 -32.27 -6.71 -17.68
N THR A 182 -32.94 -7.17 -18.72
CA THR A 182 -34.34 -7.58 -18.62
C THR A 182 -34.34 -9.01 -18.09
N ASN A 183 -34.86 -9.20 -16.86
CA ASN A 183 -35.21 -10.54 -16.40
C ASN A 183 -36.23 -11.09 -17.39
N LYS A 184 -35.83 -12.09 -18.19
CA LYS A 184 -36.79 -12.97 -18.87
C LYS A 184 -37.52 -13.80 -17.81
N PRO A 185 -38.80 -14.12 -18.06
CA PRO A 185 -39.73 -14.66 -17.07
C PRO A 185 -39.26 -15.98 -16.46
#